data_AF-A0A1L8WS98-F1
#
_entry.id   AF-A0A1L8WS98-F1
#
_cell.length_a   1.000
_cell.length_b   1.000
_cell.length_c   1.000
_cell.angle_alpha   90.00
_cell.angle_beta   90.00
_cell.angle_gamma   90.00
#
_symmetry.space_group_name_H-M   'P 1'
#
loop_
_entity.id
_entity.type
_entity.pdbx_description
1 polymer ?
#
loop_
_entity_poly.entity_id
_entity_poly.type
_entity_poly.pdbx_seq_one_letter_code
_entity_poly.pdbx_strand_id
1 'polypeptide(L)'
;MEEHYFTAHEVVQQVHGLHSLSTLNKWANFIQKECEYPFQYEYIPFISHGRKGQTKHHRKTRVFSTEEIQKLQEVAHLIPKIGRDKALRQLFDVHETVDLMKHHELIDFITEIFNEKLRERDKIIHALVRQYHDLDKQILDLSHKVTRIEKISVPDSDNISSGWFRRKR
;
A
#
# COMPACT_ATOMS: atom_id res chain seq x y z
N MET A 1 -13.67 15.89 18.77
CA MET A 1 -13.91 14.46 18.47
C MET A 1 -13.65 13.74 19.77
N GLU A 2 -14.62 13.00 20.30
CA GLU A 2 -14.41 12.20 21.52
C GLU A 2 -13.41 11.09 21.20
N GLU A 3 -12.29 11.05 21.92
CA GLU A 3 -11.36 9.94 21.83
C GLU A 3 -12.02 8.71 22.45
N HIS A 4 -12.40 7.75 21.60
CA HIS A 4 -12.93 6.49 22.06
C HIS A 4 -11.79 5.59 22.51
N TYR A 5 -11.78 5.29 23.81
CA TYR A 5 -10.85 4.37 24.44
C TYR A 5 -11.47 2.99 24.61
N PHE A 6 -10.66 1.96 24.40
CA PHE A 6 -11.07 0.57 24.44
C PHE A 6 -10.33 -0.17 25.54
N THR A 7 -11.03 -1.04 26.24
CA THR A 7 -10.46 -1.97 27.22
C THR A 7 -9.73 -3.11 26.53
N ALA A 8 -8.82 -3.77 27.24
CA ALA A 8 -8.08 -4.92 26.72
C ALA A 8 -8.97 -6.04 26.15
N HIS A 9 -10.19 -6.22 26.68
CA HIS A 9 -11.13 -7.23 26.19
C HIS A 9 -11.69 -6.86 24.81
N GLU A 10 -12.02 -5.59 24.59
CA GLU A 10 -12.50 -5.08 23.30
C GLU A 10 -11.39 -5.13 22.25
N VAL A 11 -10.15 -4.79 22.64
CA VAL A 11 -8.99 -4.86 21.73
C VAL A 11 -8.75 -6.28 21.22
N VAL A 12 -8.83 -7.29 22.08
CA VAL A 12 -8.67 -8.70 21.68
C VAL A 12 -9.75 -9.16 20.69
N GLN A 13 -10.95 -8.57 20.74
CA GLN A 13 -12.01 -8.88 19.79
C GLN A 13 -11.80 -8.19 18.43
N GLN A 14 -11.16 -7.01 18.43
CA GLN A 14 -10.95 -6.22 17.22
C GLN A 14 -9.67 -6.59 16.46
N VAL A 15 -8.62 -7.04 17.16
CA VAL A 15 -7.33 -7.36 16.54
C VAL A 15 -7.28 -8.82 16.08
N HIS A 16 -7.36 -9.03 14.77
CA HIS A 16 -7.19 -10.33 14.14
C HIS A 16 -5.77 -10.87 14.35
N GLY A 17 -5.65 -12.09 14.86
CA GLY A 17 -4.37 -12.74 15.20
C GLY A 17 -3.92 -12.55 16.65
N LEU A 18 -4.62 -11.71 17.43
CA LEU A 18 -4.37 -11.52 18.86
C LEU A 18 -5.39 -12.32 19.69
N HIS A 19 -5.10 -13.59 19.95
CA HIS A 19 -6.10 -14.52 20.52
C HIS A 19 -6.22 -14.51 22.04
N SER A 20 -5.41 -13.72 22.77
CA SER A 20 -5.47 -13.72 24.24
C SER A 20 -5.07 -12.40 24.86
N LEU A 21 -5.70 -12.09 26.00
CA LEU A 21 -5.33 -10.99 26.88
C LEU A 21 -3.89 -11.12 27.39
N SER A 22 -3.38 -12.35 27.56
CA SER A 22 -1.99 -12.58 27.96
C SER A 22 -1.02 -12.09 26.89
N THR A 23 -1.32 -12.38 25.62
CA THR A 23 -0.52 -11.92 24.48
C THR A 23 -0.54 -10.40 24.40
N LEU A 24 -1.73 -9.78 24.51
CA LEU A 24 -1.87 -8.33 24.52
C LEU A 24 -1.05 -7.70 25.66
N ASN A 25 -1.16 -8.24 26.87
CA ASN A 25 -0.41 -7.73 28.02
C ASN A 25 1.10 -7.88 27.83
N LYS A 26 1.57 -8.99 27.24
CA LYS A 26 3.00 -9.17 26.90
C LYS A 26 3.47 -8.12 25.90
N TRP A 27 2.71 -7.89 24.83
CA TRP A 27 3.06 -6.89 23.83
C TRP A 27 3.06 -5.49 24.41
N ALA A 28 2.01 -5.12 25.13
CA ALA A 28 1.90 -3.79 25.72
C ALA A 28 2.94 -3.57 26.85
N ASN A 29 3.35 -4.60 27.59
CA ASN A 29 4.46 -4.48 28.54
C ASN A 29 5.81 -4.33 27.82
N PHE A 30 6.01 -5.03 26.70
CA PHE A 30 7.19 -4.85 25.86
C PHE A 30 7.22 -3.41 25.31
N ILE A 31 6.15 -2.95 24.69
CA ILE A 31 6.02 -1.59 24.15
C ILE A 31 6.31 -0.54 25.23
N GLN A 32 5.69 -0.68 26.42
CA GLN A 32 5.89 0.29 27.50
C GLN A 32 7.34 0.32 28.02
N LYS A 33 8.03 -0.82 28.02
CA LYS A 33 9.37 -0.95 28.60
C LYS A 33 10.48 -0.66 27.59
N GLU A 34 10.36 -1.21 26.39
CA GLU A 34 11.41 -1.24 25.38
C GLU A 34 11.25 -0.12 24.34
N CYS A 35 10.04 0.39 24.14
CA CYS A 35 9.76 1.52 23.24
C CYS A 35 9.48 2.82 24.01
N GLU A 36 9.59 2.79 25.35
CA GLU A 36 9.26 3.89 26.27
C GLU A 36 7.88 4.53 26.03
N TYR A 37 6.95 3.76 25.46
CA TYR A 37 5.68 4.30 24.98
C TYR A 37 4.65 4.46 26.12
N PRO A 38 4.09 5.66 26.32
CA PRO A 38 3.19 5.95 27.44
C PRO A 38 1.73 5.58 27.12
N PHE A 39 1.27 4.41 27.58
CA PHE A 39 -0.15 4.06 27.49
C PHE A 39 -1.04 4.88 28.42
N GLN A 40 -2.28 5.10 27.99
CA GLN A 40 -3.34 5.71 28.80
C GLN A 40 -3.94 4.71 29.80
N TYR A 41 -4.35 5.23 30.95
CA TYR A 41 -5.00 4.47 32.01
C TYR A 41 -6.24 5.17 32.51
N GLU A 42 -7.31 4.40 32.69
CA GLU A 42 -8.57 4.87 33.25
C GLU A 42 -8.95 4.09 34.51
N TYR A 43 -9.71 4.75 35.38
CA TYR A 43 -10.26 4.13 36.59
C TYR A 43 -11.64 3.55 36.29
N ILE A 44 -11.65 2.27 35.93
CA ILE A 44 -12.90 1.58 35.59
C ILE A 44 -13.51 1.01 36.88
N PRO A 45 -14.80 1.29 37.17
CA PRO A 45 -15.48 0.71 38.31
C PRO A 45 -15.69 -0.79 38.09
N PHE A 46 -15.43 -1.59 39.12
CA PHE A 46 -15.75 -3.00 39.14
C PHE A 46 -16.48 -3.37 40.43
N ILE A 47 -17.40 -4.33 40.31
CA ILE A 47 -18.18 -4.84 41.44
C ILE A 47 -17.46 -6.06 41.97
N SER A 48 -17.17 -6.06 43.26
CA SER A 48 -16.71 -7.26 43.96
C SER A 48 -17.82 -7.78 44.86
N HIS A 49 -18.03 -9.10 44.82
CA HIS A 49 -18.94 -9.79 45.73
C HIS A 49 -18.14 -10.29 46.93
N GLY A 50 -18.15 -9.51 48.00
CA GLY A 50 -17.56 -9.90 49.28
C GLY A 50 -18.60 -10.55 50.21
N ARG A 51 -18.13 -11.17 51.29
CA ARG A 51 -18.99 -11.76 52.34
C ARG A 51 -19.95 -10.77 53.02
N LYS A 52 -19.79 -9.45 52.80
CA LYS A 52 -20.58 -8.37 53.43
C LYS A 52 -21.45 -7.55 52.44
N GLY A 53 -21.60 -8.00 51.19
CA GLY A 53 -22.39 -7.32 50.16
C GLY A 53 -21.60 -6.89 48.92
N GLN A 54 -22.25 -6.15 48.01
CA GLN A 54 -21.61 -5.59 46.82
C GLN A 54 -20.83 -4.33 47.18
N THR A 55 -19.52 -4.32 46.92
CA THR A 55 -18.68 -3.13 47.10
C THR A 55 -18.19 -2.66 45.74
N LYS A 56 -18.39 -1.37 45.43
CA LYS A 56 -17.89 -0.72 44.20
C LYS A 56 -16.44 -0.29 44.42
N HIS A 57 -15.53 -0.90 43.67
CA HIS A 57 -14.12 -0.53 43.67
C HIS A 57 -13.74 0.06 42.31
N HIS A 58 -12.66 0.83 42.26
CA HIS A 58 -12.11 1.34 41.02
C HIS A 58 -10.76 0.68 40.77
N ARG A 59 -10.53 0.20 39.55
CA ARG A 59 -9.26 -0.38 39.13
C ARG A 59 -8.65 0.47 38.04
N LYS A 60 -7.39 0.88 38.24
CA LYS A 60 -6.58 1.49 37.18
C LYS A 60 -6.35 0.43 36.09
N THR A 61 -6.92 0.67 34.92
CA THR A 61 -6.93 -0.26 33.79
C THR A 61 -6.32 0.44 32.58
N ARG A 62 -5.43 -0.26 31.88
CA ARG A 62 -4.87 0.23 30.62
C ARG A 62 -5.98 0.27 29.58
N VAL A 63 -6.12 1.41 28.93
CA VAL A 63 -7.04 1.60 27.81
C VAL A 63 -6.26 1.91 26.56
N PHE A 64 -6.87 1.64 25.40
CA PHE A 64 -6.22 1.74 24.10
C PHE A 64 -7.00 2.66 23.17
N SER A 65 -6.32 3.49 22.41
CA SER A 65 -6.94 4.33 21.39
C SER A 65 -7.24 3.54 20.11
N THR A 66 -8.07 4.10 19.22
CA THR A 66 -8.29 3.54 17.87
C THR A 66 -6.99 3.39 17.09
N GLU A 67 -6.09 4.37 17.18
CA GLU A 67 -4.78 4.35 16.52
C GLU A 67 -3.90 3.20 17.03
N GLU A 68 -3.90 2.97 18.35
CA GLU A 68 -3.15 1.88 18.95
C GLU A 68 -3.70 0.51 18.52
N ILE A 69 -5.02 0.37 18.38
CA ILE A 69 -5.63 -0.86 17.84
C ILE A 69 -5.19 -1.10 16.40
N GLN A 70 -5.16 -0.07 15.56
CA GLN A 70 -4.69 -0.19 14.17
C GLN A 70 -3.22 -0.60 14.12
N LYS A 71 -2.36 0.04 14.92
CA LYS A 71 -0.95 -0.34 15.03
C LYS A 71 -0.79 -1.79 15.52
N LEU A 72 -1.52 -2.21 16.55
CA LEU A 72 -1.50 -3.60 17.03
C LEU A 72 -1.97 -4.59 15.95
N GLN A 73 -2.93 -4.18 15.11
CA GLN A 73 -3.36 -4.98 13.97
C GLN A 73 -2.25 -5.15 12.94
N GLU A 74 -1.53 -4.08 12.61
CA GLU A 74 -0.36 -4.13 11.72
C GLU A 74 0.77 -4.99 12.31
N VAL A 75 1.05 -4.88 13.62
CA VAL A 75 2.00 -5.75 14.32
C VAL A 75 1.67 -7.21 14.09
N ALA A 76 0.40 -7.61 14.23
CA ALA A 76 -0.02 -8.99 14.03
C ALA A 76 0.29 -9.51 12.60
N HIS A 77 0.22 -8.64 11.59
CA HIS A 77 0.54 -8.97 10.20
C HIS A 77 2.06 -9.01 9.94
N LEU A 78 2.84 -8.23 10.68
CA LEU A 78 4.29 -8.15 10.55
C LEU A 78 5.03 -9.27 11.31
N ILE A 79 4.45 -9.77 12.41
CA ILE A 79 5.06 -10.84 13.23
C ILE A 79 5.56 -12.03 12.39
N PRO A 80 4.78 -12.60 11.46
CA PRO A 80 5.25 -13.72 10.64
C PRO A 80 6.42 -13.38 9.70
N LYS A 81 6.60 -12.10 9.35
CA LYS A 81 7.61 -11.63 8.38
C LYS A 81 8.93 -11.26 9.03
N ILE A 82 8.87 -10.49 10.12
CA ILE A 82 10.05 -9.85 10.73
C ILE A 82 10.26 -10.21 12.21
N GLY A 83 9.36 -11.02 12.78
CA GLY A 83 9.38 -11.39 14.19
C GLY A 83 8.71 -10.34 15.09
N ARG A 84 8.35 -10.78 16.30
CA ARG A 84 7.55 -10.00 17.26
C ARG A 84 8.20 -8.70 17.71
N ASP A 85 9.45 -8.78 18.17
CA ASP A 85 10.08 -7.64 18.83
C ASP A 85 10.37 -6.51 17.83
N LYS A 86 10.79 -6.89 16.61
CA LYS A 86 11.02 -5.95 15.51
C LYS A 86 9.72 -5.31 15.03
N ALA A 87 8.63 -6.09 14.90
CA ALA A 87 7.32 -5.55 14.53
C ALA A 87 6.76 -4.58 15.57
N LEU A 88 6.92 -4.88 16.87
CA LEU A 88 6.46 -4.00 17.95
C LEU A 88 7.25 -2.69 17.97
N ARG A 89 8.58 -2.74 17.82
CA ARG A 89 9.41 -1.52 17.76
C ARG A 89 9.04 -0.66 16.55
N GLN A 90 8.89 -1.26 15.38
CA GLN A 90 8.64 -0.54 14.12
C GLN A 90 7.43 0.40 14.17
N LEU A 91 6.42 0.08 14.99
CA LEU A 91 5.16 0.82 15.05
C LEU A 91 4.97 1.65 16.33
N PHE A 92 5.69 1.32 17.40
CA PHE A 92 5.51 1.96 18.72
C PHE A 92 6.76 2.65 19.26
N ASP A 93 7.93 2.36 18.71
CA ASP A 93 9.17 3.01 19.12
C ASP A 93 9.31 4.36 18.42
N VAL A 94 9.11 5.42 19.19
CA VAL A 94 9.33 6.81 18.73
C VAL A 94 10.83 7.04 18.47
N HIS A 95 11.71 6.22 19.06
CA HIS A 95 13.16 6.29 18.95
C HIS A 95 13.75 5.27 17.98
N GLU A 96 12.95 4.45 17.30
CA GLU A 96 13.42 3.68 16.13
C GLU A 96 13.54 4.63 14.92
N THR A 97 14.23 5.75 15.12
CA THR A 97 15.11 6.28 14.09
C THR A 97 16.05 5.14 13.74
N VAL A 98 15.92 4.60 12.52
CA VAL A 98 16.86 3.64 11.94
C VAL A 98 18.24 3.86 12.53
N ASP A 99 18.78 2.86 13.24
CA ASP A 99 20.07 2.98 13.90
C ASP A 99 21.14 3.29 12.84
N LEU A 100 21.45 4.59 12.67
CA LEU A 100 22.30 5.10 11.61
C LEU A 100 23.73 4.55 11.70
N MET A 101 24.08 3.90 12.83
CA MET A 101 25.38 3.25 13.03
C MET A 101 25.45 1.84 12.44
N LYS A 102 24.33 1.21 12.07
CA LYS A 102 24.29 -0.09 11.39
C LYS A 102 24.12 0.08 9.88
N HIS A 103 25.21 0.48 9.24
CA HIS A 103 25.25 0.74 7.80
C HIS A 103 24.72 -0.40 6.91
N HIS A 104 24.85 -1.67 7.33
CA HIS A 104 24.34 -2.80 6.54
C HIS A 104 22.80 -2.81 6.49
N GLU A 105 22.12 -2.56 7.61
CA GLU A 105 20.65 -2.59 7.67
C GLU A 105 20.04 -1.41 6.88
N LEU A 106 20.74 -0.27 6.88
CA LEU A 106 20.43 0.88 6.02
C LEU A 106 20.59 0.56 4.53
N ILE A 107 21.68 -0.10 4.16
CA ILE A 107 21.93 -0.49 2.77
C ILE A 107 20.84 -1.45 2.30
N ASP A 108 20.46 -2.44 3.10
CA ASP A 108 19.41 -3.39 2.73
C ASP A 108 18.05 -2.68 2.55
N PHE A 109 17.69 -1.80 3.47
CA PHE A 109 16.45 -1.00 3.38
C PHE A 109 16.44 -0.06 2.16
N ILE A 110 17.53 0.68 1.93
CA ILE A 110 17.67 1.58 0.78
C ILE A 110 17.62 0.78 -0.52
N THR A 111 18.28 -0.37 -0.56
CA THR A 111 18.32 -1.26 -1.72
C THR A 111 16.94 -1.83 -2.02
N GLU A 112 16.16 -2.19 -1.00
CA GLU A 112 14.80 -2.69 -1.15
C GLU A 112 13.87 -1.62 -1.74
N ILE A 113 13.89 -0.41 -1.20
CA ILE A 113 13.12 0.74 -1.74
C ILE A 113 13.55 1.05 -3.19
N PHE A 114 14.86 1.04 -3.44
CA PHE A 114 15.38 1.34 -4.77
C PHE A 114 14.96 0.29 -5.80
N ASN A 115 15.00 -0.99 -5.43
CA ASN A 115 14.57 -2.11 -6.27
C ASN A 115 13.06 -2.09 -6.54
N GLU A 116 12.25 -1.67 -5.57
CA GLU A 116 10.81 -1.50 -5.78
C GLU A 116 10.52 -0.39 -6.80
N LYS A 117 11.16 0.78 -6.66
CA LYS A 117 11.06 1.87 -7.63
C LYS A 117 11.57 1.50 -9.02
N LEU A 118 12.65 0.74 -9.11
CA LEU A 118 13.15 0.22 -10.39
C LEU A 118 12.12 -0.69 -11.06
N ARG A 119 11.51 -1.62 -10.32
CA ARG A 119 10.47 -2.51 -10.85
C ARG A 119 9.24 -1.75 -11.33
N GLU A 120 8.83 -0.70 -10.63
CA GLU A 120 7.75 0.18 -11.10
C GLU A 120 8.12 0.90 -12.40
N ARG A 121 9.35 1.44 -12.48
CA ARG A 121 9.82 2.09 -13.70
C ARG A 121 9.93 1.13 -14.88
N ASP A 122 10.41 -0.10 -14.66
CA ASP A 122 10.48 -1.12 -15.71
C ASP A 122 9.09 -1.48 -16.26
N LYS A 123 8.08 -1.57 -15.38
CA LYS A 123 6.69 -1.78 -15.81
C LYS A 123 6.20 -0.63 -16.72
N ILE A 124 6.50 0.61 -16.35
CA ILE A 124 6.14 1.79 -17.14
C ILE A 124 6.87 1.78 -18.50
N ILE A 125 8.18 1.51 -18.50
CA ILE A 125 8.97 1.41 -19.73
C ILE A 125 8.41 0.32 -20.64
N HIS A 126 8.11 -0.86 -20.12
CA HIS A 126 7.51 -1.93 -20.90
C HIS A 126 6.14 -1.56 -21.47
N ALA A 127 5.31 -0.85 -20.71
CA ALA A 127 4.02 -0.35 -21.21
C ALA A 127 4.21 0.66 -22.34
N LEU A 128 5.14 1.61 -22.19
CA LEU A 128 5.44 2.62 -23.21
C LEU A 128 6.01 2.00 -24.49
N VAL A 129 6.92 1.01 -24.37
CA VAL A 129 7.48 0.30 -25.53
C VAL A 129 6.38 -0.42 -26.31
N ARG A 130 5.42 -1.05 -25.62
CA ARG A 130 4.26 -1.67 -26.29
C ARG A 130 3.42 -0.65 -27.04
N GLN A 131 3.08 0.47 -26.39
CA GLN A 131 2.30 1.54 -27.02
C GLN A 131 3.01 2.12 -28.25
N TYR A 132 4.33 2.33 -28.16
CA TYR A 132 5.12 2.78 -29.29
C TYR A 132 5.05 1.80 -30.47
N HIS A 133 5.20 0.50 -30.21
CA HIS A 133 5.14 -0.51 -31.26
C HIS A 133 3.75 -0.62 -31.91
N ASP A 134 2.68 -0.46 -31.12
CA ASP A 134 1.31 -0.45 -31.65
C ASP A 134 1.03 0.79 -32.51
N LEU A 135 1.53 1.96 -32.09
CA LEU A 135 1.44 3.19 -32.89
C LEU A 135 2.22 3.08 -34.19
N ASP A 136 3.42 2.51 -34.16
CA ASP A 136 4.27 2.30 -35.34
C ASP A 136 3.58 1.40 -36.38
N LYS A 137 2.93 0.32 -35.92
CA LYS A 137 2.07 -0.53 -36.77
C LYS A 137 0.91 0.24 -37.39
N GLN A 138 0.25 1.09 -36.60
CA GLN A 138 -0.86 1.91 -37.10
C GLN A 138 -0.40 2.91 -38.17
N ILE A 139 0.77 3.54 -37.98
CA ILE A 139 1.38 4.45 -38.96
C ILE A 139 1.69 3.70 -40.26
N LEU A 140 2.29 2.51 -40.16
CA LEU A 140 2.56 1.66 -41.33
C LEU A 140 1.28 1.29 -42.09
N ASP A 141 0.23 0.85 -41.40
CA ASP A 141 -1.03 0.48 -42.04
C ASP A 141 -1.74 1.70 -42.67
N LEU A 142 -1.71 2.86 -42.01
CA LEU A 142 -2.22 4.12 -42.57
C LEU A 142 -1.42 4.55 -43.81
N SER A 143 -0.10 4.46 -43.77
CA SER A 143 0.77 4.75 -44.92
C SER A 143 0.45 3.85 -46.12
N HIS A 144 0.22 2.56 -45.86
CA HIS A 144 -0.20 1.59 -46.89
C HIS A 144 -1.62 1.86 -47.43
N LYS A 145 -2.51 2.44 -46.63
CA LYS A 145 -3.85 2.85 -47.08
C LYS A 145 -3.79 4.11 -47.92
N VAL A 146 -3.02 5.12 -47.50
CA VAL A 146 -2.80 6.36 -48.24
C VAL A 146 -2.21 6.06 -49.62
N THR A 147 -1.12 5.29 -49.70
CA THR A 147 -0.51 4.90 -50.97
C THR A 147 -1.44 4.08 -51.88
N ARG A 148 -2.36 3.29 -51.30
CA ARG A 148 -3.40 2.60 -52.09
C ARG A 148 -4.44 3.57 -52.65
N ILE A 149 -4.89 4.53 -51.85
CA ILE A 149 -5.85 5.55 -52.27
C ILE A 149 -5.23 6.45 -53.36
N GLU A 150 -3.98 6.89 -53.18
CA GLU A 150 -3.25 7.68 -54.18
C GLU A 150 -3.12 6.94 -55.51
N LYS A 151 -2.88 5.62 -55.50
CA LYS A 151 -2.84 4.79 -56.72
C LYS A 151 -4.19 4.62 -57.40
N ILE A 152 -5.30 4.65 -56.65
CA ILE A 152 -6.67 4.54 -57.21
C ILE A 152 -7.15 5.92 -57.72
N SER A 153 -6.65 7.01 -57.15
CA SER A 153 -7.11 8.37 -57.43
C SER A 153 -6.40 9.04 -58.60
N VAL A 154 -5.47 8.35 -59.28
CA VAL A 154 -4.95 8.75 -60.60
C VAL A 154 -5.78 8.02 -61.66
N PRO A 155 -6.84 8.64 -62.22
CA PRO A 155 -7.48 8.10 -63.40
C PRO A 155 -6.51 8.25 -64.58
N ASP A 156 -6.32 7.18 -65.34
CA ASP A 156 -5.80 7.22 -66.71
C ASP A 156 -6.67 8.16 -67.55
N SER A 157 -6.38 9.47 -67.52
CA SER A 157 -7.04 10.46 -68.35
C SER A 157 -6.27 10.78 -69.64
N ASP A 158 -5.46 9.84 -70.13
CA ASP A 158 -4.74 9.99 -71.41
C ASP A 158 -5.36 9.20 -72.58
N ASN A 159 -6.60 8.74 -72.43
CA ASN A 159 -7.34 8.11 -73.52
C ASN A 159 -8.70 8.78 -73.78
N ILE A 160 -8.67 10.06 -74.15
CA ILE A 160 -9.75 10.67 -74.95
C ILE A 160 -9.18 11.04 -76.31
N SER A 161 -9.13 10.01 -77.15
CA SER A 161 -9.34 10.03 -78.61
C SER A 161 -9.53 11.43 -79.22
N SER A 162 -8.42 12.09 -79.55
CA SER A 162 -8.33 13.26 -80.42
C SER A 162 -8.54 12.83 -81.89
N GLY A 163 -9.74 12.34 -82.19
CA GLY A 163 -10.10 11.71 -83.46
C GLY A 163 -11.15 12.45 -84.31
N TRP A 164 -11.46 13.72 -84.02
CA TRP A 164 -12.52 14.45 -84.74
C TRP A 164 -12.08 15.59 -85.66
N PHE A 165 -10.79 15.87 -85.77
CA PHE A 165 -10.29 16.82 -86.76
C PHE A 165 -9.54 16.09 -87.88
N ARG A 166 -10.31 15.52 -88.83
CA ARG A 166 -9.94 15.44 -90.26
C ARG A 166 -11.05 14.80 -91.08
N ARG A 167 -11.70 15.61 -91.93
CA ARG A 167 -11.71 15.40 -93.38
C ARG A 167 -12.18 16.67 -94.09
N LYS A 168 -11.28 17.20 -94.92
CA LYS A 168 -11.59 18.09 -96.03
C LYS A 168 -12.46 17.34 -97.04
N ARG A 169 -13.54 17.96 -97.51
CA ARG A 169 -13.75 18.28 -98.92
C ARG A 169 -14.74 19.43 -99.02
#